data_AF-A0A2C9U191-F1
#
_entry.id   AF-A0A2C9U191-F1
#
_cell.length_a   1.000
_cell.length_b   1.000
_cell.length_c   1.000
_cell.angle_alpha   90.00
_cell.angle_beta   90.00
_cell.angle_gamma   90.00
#
_symmetry.space_group_name_H-M   'P 1'
#
loop_
_entity.id
_entity.type
_entity.pdbx_description
1 polymer ?
#
loop_
_entity_poly.entity_id
_entity_poly.type
_entity_poly.pdbx_seq_one_letter_code
_entity_poly.pdbx_strand_id
1 'polypeptide(L)'
;MAFASMAAVAATATARPSSITLLTRRRPRSIFVPLAFSSFSSSLKTRKLVLYSKPGCCLCDGLKEKLQAAFLLSGPHSLHDVDLQVRDITSNPEWERAYQYEIPVLAKVLSDGTEAF
;
A
#
# COMPACT_ATOMS: atom_id res chain seq x y z
N MET A 1 -69.32 26.43 7.09
CA MET A 1 -68.10 26.24 7.92
C MET A 1 -67.09 25.55 7.02
N ALA A 2 -66.18 26.26 6.36
CA ALA A 2 -64.94 26.82 6.91
C ALA A 2 -64.05 25.67 7.44
N PHE A 3 -62.78 25.48 7.08
CA PHE A 3 -61.66 26.34 6.64
C PHE A 3 -60.70 25.44 5.80
N ALA A 4 -60.06 25.90 4.73
CA ALA A 4 -58.70 26.50 4.70
C ALA A 4 -57.65 25.62 5.45
N SER A 5 -56.47 25.28 4.94
CA SER A 5 -55.51 26.09 4.20
C SER A 5 -54.38 25.26 3.61
N MET A 6 -53.83 25.83 2.54
CA MET A 6 -52.58 25.56 1.83
C MET A 6 -51.35 26.06 2.62
N ALA A 7 -50.16 25.69 2.11
CA ALA A 7 -48.83 26.32 2.29
C ALA A 7 -47.89 25.63 3.33
N ALA A 8 -46.56 25.60 3.20
CA ALA A 8 -45.65 26.19 2.20
C ALA A 8 -44.27 25.50 2.26
N VAL A 9 -43.57 25.54 1.13
CA VAL A 9 -42.14 25.27 0.97
C VAL A 9 -41.35 26.57 1.16
N ALA A 10 -40.09 26.43 1.59
CA ALA A 10 -38.94 27.33 1.48
C ALA A 10 -38.44 27.90 2.82
N ALA A 11 -37.29 27.39 3.27
CA ALA A 11 -36.45 28.05 4.26
C ALA A 11 -35.23 28.63 3.53
N THR A 12 -35.13 29.95 3.53
CA THR A 12 -34.03 30.74 2.98
C THR A 12 -32.90 30.84 4.01
N ALA A 13 -31.70 30.40 3.64
CA ALA A 13 -30.49 30.61 4.43
C ALA A 13 -30.04 32.06 4.30
N THR A 14 -29.99 32.80 5.41
CA THR A 14 -29.42 34.16 5.47
C THR A 14 -28.14 34.15 6.30
N ALA A 15 -27.12 34.76 5.73
CA ALA A 15 -25.74 34.82 6.20
C ALA A 15 -25.58 35.59 7.51
N ARG A 16 -24.52 35.26 8.26
CA ARG A 16 -24.10 35.96 9.49
C ARG A 16 -22.76 36.65 9.24
N PRO A 17 -22.64 37.99 9.38
CA PRO A 17 -21.39 38.68 9.16
C PRO A 17 -20.52 38.77 10.43
N SER A 18 -19.23 38.91 10.14
CA SER A 18 -18.06 39.03 11.00
C SER A 18 -18.04 40.29 11.88
N SER A 19 -17.33 40.25 13.03
CA SER A 19 -16.03 40.96 13.23
C SER A 19 -15.74 41.37 14.69
N ILE A 20 -14.49 41.11 15.11
CA ILE A 20 -13.52 41.92 15.92
C ILE A 20 -13.95 42.51 17.29
N THR A 21 -13.22 42.28 18.41
CA THR A 21 -11.94 42.96 18.71
C THR A 21 -11.27 42.44 20.01
N LEU A 22 -9.95 42.23 19.91
CA LEU A 22 -8.85 42.54 20.84
C LEU A 22 -9.09 42.57 22.37
N LEU A 23 -8.47 41.62 23.07
CA LEU A 23 -7.86 41.87 24.39
C LEU A 23 -6.44 41.31 24.46
N THR A 24 -5.60 42.14 25.04
CA THR A 24 -4.14 42.13 25.07
C THR A 24 -3.55 41.16 26.10
N ARG A 25 -2.25 40.84 25.90
CA ARG A 25 -1.25 40.44 26.94
C ARG A 25 -1.41 38.98 27.41
N ARG A 26 -0.45 38.07 27.23
CA ARG A 26 0.91 38.06 27.82
C ARG A 26 1.69 36.89 27.20
N ARG A 27 2.92 37.11 26.72
CA ARG A 27 3.83 36.03 26.27
C ARG A 27 4.29 35.19 27.47
N PRO A 28 4.13 33.85 27.48
CA PRO A 28 5.09 32.98 28.14
C PRO A 28 6.12 32.55 27.10
N ARG A 29 7.40 32.74 27.44
CA ARG A 29 8.52 32.12 26.72
C ARG A 29 8.39 30.61 26.86
N SER A 30 7.83 29.95 25.85
CA SER A 30 7.90 28.50 25.74
C SER A 30 9.27 28.14 25.17
N ILE A 31 10.21 27.87 26.07
CA ILE A 31 11.39 27.07 25.77
C ILE A 31 10.87 25.64 25.70
N PHE A 32 10.42 25.23 24.52
CA PHE A 32 10.10 23.83 24.26
C PHE A 32 11.23 23.24 23.43
N VAL A 33 12.05 22.49 24.16
CA VAL A 33 13.04 21.51 23.70
C VAL A 33 12.55 20.82 22.43
N PRO A 34 13.37 20.65 21.37
CA PRO A 34 13.00 19.77 20.29
C PRO A 34 12.99 18.36 20.87
N LEU A 35 11.80 17.83 21.13
CA LEU A 35 11.62 16.39 21.22
C LEU A 35 12.06 15.87 19.85
N ALA A 36 13.29 15.36 19.80
CA ALA A 36 13.77 14.56 18.70
C ALA A 36 12.72 13.48 18.50
N PHE A 37 11.90 13.64 17.45
CA PHE A 37 11.02 12.60 16.98
C PHE A 37 11.98 11.54 16.46
N SER A 38 12.35 10.61 17.34
CA SER A 38 13.12 9.44 16.99
C SER A 38 12.26 8.69 15.99
N SER A 39 12.55 8.93 14.72
CA SER A 39 12.06 8.14 13.60
C SER A 39 12.41 6.70 13.94
N PHE A 40 11.43 5.95 14.44
CA PHE A 40 11.52 4.50 14.48
C PHE A 40 11.55 4.07 13.02
N SER A 41 12.73 4.11 12.41
CA SER A 41 13.03 3.39 11.18
C SER A 41 13.11 1.92 11.61
N SER A 42 11.97 1.35 11.97
CA SER A 42 11.81 -0.08 11.96
C SER A 42 12.05 -0.48 10.52
N SER A 43 13.23 -1.02 10.23
CA SER A 43 13.53 -1.67 8.96
C SER A 43 12.46 -2.75 8.77
N LEU A 44 11.38 -2.40 8.06
CA LEU A 44 10.32 -3.33 7.71
C LEU A 44 10.98 -4.35 6.79
N LYS A 45 11.14 -5.58 7.29
CA LYS A 45 11.77 -6.66 6.55
C LYS A 45 10.77 -7.17 5.50
N THR A 46 10.83 -6.59 4.31
CA THR A 46 10.08 -7.09 3.17
C THR A 46 10.56 -8.50 2.83
N ARG A 47 9.62 -9.43 2.71
CA ARG A 47 9.92 -10.81 2.31
C ARG A 47 10.02 -10.82 0.78
N LYS A 48 11.01 -11.52 0.22
CA LYS A 48 11.21 -11.57 -1.24
C LYS A 48 10.80 -12.93 -1.78
N LEU A 49 10.00 -12.91 -2.83
CA LEU A 49 9.57 -14.08 -3.60
C LEU A 49 10.06 -13.91 -5.03
N VAL A 50 10.70 -14.93 -5.59
CA VAL A 50 11.22 -14.92 -6.96
C VAL A 50 10.37 -15.87 -7.80
N LEU A 51 9.95 -15.40 -8.97
CA LEU A 51 9.32 -16.19 -10.02
C LEU A 51 10.29 -16.28 -11.20
N TYR A 52 10.85 -17.47 -11.42
CA TYR A 52 11.63 -17.76 -12.62
C TYR A 52 10.67 -18.03 -13.79
N SER A 53 10.89 -17.31 -14.88
CA SER A 53 10.00 -17.26 -16.05
C SER A 53 10.80 -17.17 -17.36
N LYS A 54 10.13 -17.29 -18.50
CA LYS A 54 10.70 -17.12 -19.85
C LYS A 54 9.71 -16.36 -20.74
N PRO A 55 10.15 -15.49 -21.67
CA PRO A 55 9.27 -14.87 -22.65
C PRO A 55 8.46 -15.91 -23.44
N GLY A 56 7.17 -15.62 -23.64
CA GLY A 56 6.25 -16.51 -24.36
C GLY A 56 5.71 -17.69 -23.52
N CYS A 57 5.95 -17.71 -22.21
CA CYS A 57 5.44 -18.73 -21.30
C CYS A 57 4.04 -18.37 -20.76
N CYS A 58 2.98 -18.91 -21.37
CA CYS A 58 1.60 -18.65 -20.93
C CYS A 58 1.33 -19.07 -19.48
N LEU A 59 1.97 -20.14 -19.01
CA LEU A 59 1.84 -20.61 -17.62
C LEU A 59 2.42 -19.63 -16.61
N CYS A 60 3.51 -18.95 -16.99
CA CYS A 60 4.19 -17.97 -16.15
C CYS A 60 3.35 -16.72 -15.98
N ASP A 61 2.74 -16.23 -17.06
CA ASP A 61 1.87 -15.05 -17.03
C ASP A 61 0.64 -15.31 -16.17
N GLY A 62 -0.03 -16.45 -16.37
CA GLY A 62 -1.20 -16.83 -15.56
C GLY A 62 -0.87 -17.01 -14.07
N LEU A 63 0.32 -17.53 -13.73
CA LEU A 63 0.76 -17.63 -12.34
C LEU A 63 1.06 -16.25 -11.75
N LYS A 64 1.75 -15.38 -12.49
CA LYS A 64 2.07 -14.02 -12.08
C LYS A 64 0.80 -13.21 -11.76
N GLU A 65 -0.20 -13.29 -12.62
CA GLU A 65 -1.49 -12.62 -12.39
C GLU A 65 -2.17 -13.09 -11.10
N LYS A 66 -2.17 -14.41 -10.86
CA LYS A 66 -2.74 -14.99 -9.62
C LYS A 66 -1.99 -14.55 -8.38
N LEU A 67 -0.66 -14.48 -8.43
CA LEU A 67 0.15 -13.98 -7.31
C LEU A 67 -0.14 -12.51 -7.03
N GLN A 68 -0.23 -11.69 -8.08
CA GLN A 68 -0.59 -10.28 -7.95
C GLN A 68 -1.98 -10.09 -7.33
N ALA A 69 -2.97 -10.86 -7.78
CA ALA A 69 -4.31 -10.84 -7.19
C ALA A 69 -4.27 -11.26 -5.70
N ALA A 70 -3.49 -12.29 -5.35
CA ALA A 70 -3.33 -12.73 -3.98
C ALA A 70 -2.68 -11.67 -3.08
N PHE A 71 -1.74 -10.87 -3.61
CA PHE A 71 -1.13 -9.76 -2.86
C PHE A 71 -2.10 -8.62 -2.55
N LEU A 72 -3.20 -8.51 -3.29
CA LEU A 72 -4.25 -7.52 -3.01
C LEU A 72 -5.23 -7.98 -1.93
N LEU A 73 -5.24 -9.26 -1.58
CA LEU A 73 -6.14 -9.79 -0.56
C LEU A 73 -5.66 -9.41 0.84
N SER A 74 -6.54 -8.78 1.61
CA SER A 74 -6.31 -8.48 3.03
C SER A 74 -6.78 -9.64 3.91
N GLY A 75 -5.98 -10.00 4.92
CA GLY A 75 -6.27 -11.09 5.84
C GLY A 75 -5.11 -11.39 6.80
N PRO A 76 -5.32 -12.30 7.77
CA PRO A 76 -4.29 -12.68 8.74
C PRO A 76 -3.05 -13.34 8.11
N HIS A 77 -3.18 -13.83 6.87
CA HIS A 77 -2.08 -14.36 6.06
C HIS A 77 -1.79 -13.50 4.84
N SER A 78 -2.08 -12.21 4.92
CA SER A 78 -1.86 -11.33 3.77
C SER A 78 -0.38 -11.26 3.39
N LEU A 79 -0.17 -11.16 2.09
CA LEU A 79 1.13 -11.10 1.45
C LEU A 79 1.50 -9.67 1.02
N HIS A 80 0.86 -8.64 1.60
CA HIS A 80 1.13 -7.23 1.31
C HIS A 80 2.60 -6.79 1.51
N ASP A 81 3.35 -7.50 2.35
CA ASP A 81 4.77 -7.26 2.65
C ASP A 81 5.72 -8.17 1.84
N VAL A 82 5.21 -8.81 0.78
CA VAL A 82 6.01 -9.64 -0.13
C VAL A 82 6.33 -8.87 -1.40
N ASP A 83 7.61 -8.77 -1.71
CA ASP A 83 8.12 -8.26 -2.99
C ASP A 83 8.30 -9.42 -3.97
N LEU A 84 7.55 -9.40 -5.08
CA LEU A 84 7.65 -10.40 -6.14
C LEU A 84 8.60 -9.95 -7.24
N GLN A 85 9.70 -10.68 -7.40
CA GLN A 85 10.68 -10.47 -8.44
C GLN A 85 10.50 -11.50 -9.55
N VAL A 86 10.33 -11.03 -10.78
CA VAL A 86 10.28 -11.91 -11.96
C VAL A 86 11.67 -11.94 -12.58
N ARG A 87 12.26 -13.14 -12.69
CA ARG A 87 13.56 -13.35 -13.33
C ARG A 87 13.38 -14.14 -14.62
N ASP A 88 13.90 -13.59 -15.71
CA ASP A 88 13.93 -14.27 -17.00
C ASP A 88 15.11 -15.25 -17.01
N ILE A 89 14.81 -16.54 -17.12
CA ILE A 89 15.84 -17.57 -17.16
C ILE A 89 16.72 -17.47 -18.41
N THR A 90 16.25 -16.88 -19.51
CA THR A 90 17.04 -16.74 -20.73
C THR A 90 18.14 -15.70 -20.60
N SER A 91 18.08 -14.85 -19.57
CA SER A 91 19.10 -13.86 -19.26
C SER A 91 20.35 -14.44 -18.59
N ASN A 92 20.25 -15.65 -18.02
CA ASN A 92 21.35 -16.32 -17.34
C ASN A 92 21.40 -17.81 -17.71
N PRO A 93 22.47 -18.30 -18.36
CA PRO A 93 22.56 -19.68 -18.82
C PRO A 93 22.53 -20.72 -17.67
N GLU A 94 22.88 -20.34 -16.45
CA GLU A 94 22.74 -21.23 -15.29
C GLU A 94 21.27 -21.44 -14.92
N TRP A 95 20.46 -20.37 -14.93
CA TRP A 95 19.03 -20.45 -14.68
C TRP A 95 18.30 -21.17 -15.82
N GLU A 96 18.68 -20.91 -17.08
CA GLU A 96 18.09 -21.62 -18.21
C GLU A 96 18.38 -23.12 -18.11
N ARG A 97 19.63 -23.53 -17.84
CA ARG A 97 19.97 -24.95 -17.67
C ARG A 97 19.20 -25.60 -16.52
N ALA A 98 19.05 -24.90 -15.40
CA ALA A 98 18.38 -25.42 -14.22
C ALA A 98 16.86 -25.55 -14.41
N TYR A 99 16.20 -24.57 -15.03
CA TYR A 99 14.74 -24.44 -14.97
C TYR A 99 14.02 -24.49 -16.31
N GLN A 100 14.70 -24.52 -17.47
CA GLN A 100 14.06 -24.43 -18.80
C GLN A 100 12.91 -25.42 -19.05
N TYR A 101 12.88 -26.56 -18.36
CA TYR A 101 11.85 -27.59 -18.50
C TYR A 101 10.84 -27.62 -17.34
N GLU A 102 11.07 -26.84 -16.29
CA GLU A 102 10.28 -26.85 -15.04
C GLU A 102 9.54 -25.54 -14.79
N ILE A 103 9.84 -24.49 -15.56
CA ILE A 103 9.20 -23.18 -15.42
C ILE A 103 7.68 -23.26 -15.58
N PRO A 104 6.90 -22.56 -14.73
CA PRO A 104 7.34 -21.59 -13.71
C PRO A 104 7.86 -22.19 -12.40
N VAL A 105 8.93 -21.61 -11.84
CA VAL A 105 9.51 -21.99 -10.53
C VAL A 105 9.43 -20.81 -9.56
N LEU A 106 8.96 -21.07 -8.34
CA LEU A 106 8.92 -20.09 -7.25
C LEU A 106 10.01 -20.38 -6.23
N ALA A 107 10.67 -19.32 -5.76
CA ALA A 107 11.67 -19.42 -4.72
C ALA A 107 11.48 -18.33 -3.67
N LYS A 108 11.48 -18.72 -2.39
CA LYS A 108 11.50 -17.78 -1.28
C LYS A 108 12.95 -17.40 -0.99
N VAL A 109 13.23 -16.09 -0.99
CA VAL A 109 14.54 -15.59 -0.54
C VAL A 109 14.51 -15.46 0.98
N LEU A 110 15.44 -16.16 1.62
CA LEU A 110 15.65 -16.14 3.05
C LEU A 110 16.44 -14.88 3.47
N SER A 111 16.53 -14.62 4.78
CA SER A 111 17.19 -13.41 5.29
C SER A 111 18.71 -13.40 5.08
N ASP A 112 19.31 -14.57 4.86
CA ASP A 112 20.71 -14.79 4.50
C ASP A 112 20.98 -14.66 2.99
N GLY A 113 19.93 -14.44 2.18
CA GLY A 113 20.03 -14.31 0.72
C GLY A 113 19.94 -15.63 -0.05
N THR A 114 19.86 -16.76 0.65
CA THR A 114 19.68 -18.09 0.04
C THR A 114 18.25 -18.25 -0.48
N GLU A 115 18.10 -19.03 -1.55
CA GLU A 115 16.81 -19.35 -2.17
C GLU A 115 16.32 -20.73 -1.73
N ALA A 116 15.09 -20.78 -1.23
CA ALA A 116 14.38 -22.02 -0.91
C ALA A 116 13.27 -22.23 -1.95
N PHE A 117 13.33 -23.36 -2.66
CA PHE A 117 12.42 -23.76 -3.74
C PHE A 117 11.29 -24.64 -3.22
#